data_AF-A0A847VB40-F1
#
_entry.id   AF-A0A847VB40-F1
#
_cell.length_a   1.000
_cell.length_b   1.000
_cell.length_c   1.000
_cell.angle_alpha   90.00
_cell.angle_beta   90.00
_cell.angle_gamma   90.00
#
_symmetry.space_group_name_H-M   'P 1'
#
loop_
_entity.id
_entity.type
_entity.pdbx_description
1 polymer ?
#
loop_
_entity_poly.entity_id
_entity_poly.type
_entity_poly.pdbx_seq_one_letter_code
_entity_poly.pdbx_strand_id
1 'polypeptide(L)' 'TLTWTVCSGNVNGNSRPDFADVVLYFNQMAWIGENEPISAFEYNGNGRIDFADVV' A
#
# COMPACT_ATOMS: atom_id res chain seq x y z
N THR A 1 -13.89 -13.54 4.43
CA THR A 1 -12.63 -13.15 5.08
C THR A 1 -11.75 -12.55 4.02
N LEU A 2 -11.27 -11.32 4.21
CA LEU A 2 -10.38 -10.63 3.28
C LEU A 2 -9.13 -11.50 3.08
N THR A 3 -9.06 -12.23 1.97
CA THR A 3 -7.85 -12.94 1.56
C THR A 3 -6.85 -11.90 1.13
N TRP A 4 -5.66 -11.98 1.70
CA TRP A 4 -4.44 -11.17 1.54
C TRP A 4 -3.98 -10.88 0.09
N THR A 5 -4.85 -10.43 -0.80
CA THR A 5 -4.51 -10.06 -2.19
C THR A 5 -3.92 -8.64 -2.28
N VAL A 6 -3.94 -7.87 -1.19
CA VAL A 6 -3.03 -6.73 -1.04
C VAL A 6 -1.65 -7.26 -0.65
N CYS A 7 -1.05 -8.08 -1.51
CA CYS A 7 0.40 -8.10 -1.56
C CYS A 7 0.80 -6.67 -1.98
N SER A 8 1.77 -6.09 -1.29
CA SER A 8 2.25 -4.72 -1.45
C SER A 8 2.42 -4.21 -2.89
N GLY A 9 2.52 -5.09 -3.88
CA GLY A 9 2.55 -4.79 -5.31
C GLY A 9 1.33 -5.27 -6.11
N ASN A 10 0.10 -5.09 -5.65
CA ASN A 10 -1.10 -5.19 -6.51
C ASN A 10 -2.22 -4.32 -5.91
N VAL A 11 -1.86 -3.09 -5.55
CA VAL A 11 -2.74 -2.10 -4.95
C VAL A 11 -3.90 -1.76 -5.89
N ASN A 12 -3.67 -1.74 -7.19
CA ASN A 12 -4.69 -1.42 -8.19
C ASN A 12 -5.56 -2.63 -8.60
N GLY A 13 -5.27 -3.83 -8.10
CA GLY A 13 -6.08 -5.03 -8.31
C GLY A 13 -5.99 -5.64 -9.71
N ASN A 14 -5.04 -5.23 -10.56
CA ASN A 14 -4.89 -5.73 -11.93
C ASN A 14 -4.14 -7.08 -12.04
N SER A 15 -3.86 -7.72 -10.89
CA SER A 15 -3.16 -9.00 -10.76
C SER A 15 -1.68 -8.97 -11.16
N ARG A 16 -1.06 -7.80 -11.17
CA ARG A 16 0.38 -7.63 -11.44
C ARG A 16 0.95 -6.49 -10.60
N PRO A 17 2.19 -6.64 -10.09
CA PRO A 17 2.96 -5.51 -9.62
C PRO A 17 3.43 -4.65 -10.80
N ASP A 18 2.95 -3.42 -10.86
CA ASP A 18 3.38 -2.44 -11.86
C ASP A 18 3.42 -1.00 -11.32
N PHE A 19 3.82 -0.06 -12.18
CA PHE A 19 3.95 1.33 -11.79
C PHE A 19 2.60 2.00 -11.43
N ALA A 20 1.48 1.45 -11.90
CA ALA A 20 0.17 2.00 -11.54
C ALA A 20 -0.21 1.68 -10.08
N ASP A 21 0.38 0.65 -9.47
CA ASP A 21 0.28 0.43 -8.01
C ASP A 21 0.93 1.57 -7.22
N VAL A 22 2.13 1.99 -7.64
CA VAL A 22 2.88 3.09 -7.01
C VAL A 22 2.11 4.41 -7.13
N VAL A 23 1.55 4.69 -8.32
CA VAL A 23 0.74 5.89 -8.55
C VAL A 23 -0.51 5.88 -7.68
N LEU A 24 -1.23 4.76 -7.60
CA LEU A 24 -2.44 4.65 -6.79
C LEU A 24 -2.12 4.79 -5.30
N TYR A 25 -1.10 4.10 -4.81
CA TYR A 25 -0.64 4.20 -3.43
C TYR A 25 -0.32 5.65 -3.06
N PHE A 26 0.46 6.35 -3.89
CA PHE A 26 0.82 7.73 -3.65
C PHE A 26 -0.41 8.66 -3.61
N ASN A 27 -1.34 8.49 -4.56
CA ASN A 27 -2.56 9.31 -4.61
C ASN A 27 -3.52 9.06 -3.44
N GLN A 28 -3.47 7.88 -2.82
CA GLN A 28 -4.37 7.49 -1.73
C GLN A 28 -3.69 7.48 -0.35
N MET A 29 -2.41 7.83 -0.25
CA MET A 29 -1.61 7.67 0.97
C MET A 29 -2.25 8.29 2.22
N ALA A 30 -2.80 9.51 2.10
CA ALA A 30 -3.50 10.16 3.20
C ALA A 30 -4.75 9.37 3.63
N TRP A 31 -5.55 8.92 2.67
CA TRP A 31 -6.75 8.13 2.95
C TRP A 31 -6.40 6.78 3.58
N ILE A 32 -5.39 6.08 3.06
CA ILE A 32 -4.91 4.80 3.59
C ILE A 32 -4.47 4.97 5.04
N GLY A 33 -3.67 6.01 5.34
CA GLY A 33 -3.21 6.30 6.69
C GLY A 33 -4.32 6.56 7.71
N GLU A 34 -5.49 7.03 7.25
CA GLU A 34 -6.64 7.31 8.10
C GLU A 34 -7.63 6.13 8.22
N ASN A 35 -7.66 5.21 7.24
CA ASN A 35 -8.75 4.24 7.09
C ASN A 35 -8.30 2.77 7.07
N GLU A 36 -7.03 2.48 6.80
CA GLU A 36 -6.52 1.11 6.68
C GLU A 36 -5.57 0.75 7.83
N PRO A 37 -5.37 -0.55 8.11
CA PRO A 37 -4.40 -0.99 9.10
C PRO A 37 -2.97 -0.63 8.70
N ILE A 38 -2.23 0.02 9.60
CA ILE A 38 -0.80 0.35 9.41
C ILE A 38 0.01 -0.88 8.99
N SER A 39 -0.21 -2.02 9.65
CA SER A 39 0.51 -3.27 9.36
C SER A 39 0.31 -3.83 7.95
N ALA A 40 -0.64 -3.29 7.17
CA ALA A 40 -0.88 -3.69 5.80
C ALA A 40 -0.07 -2.86 4.77
N PHE A 41 0.54 -1.74 5.20
CA PHE A 41 1.19 -0.78 4.30
C PHE A 41 2.54 -0.26 4.83
N GLU A 42 2.88 -0.54 6.09
CA GLU A 42 4.12 -0.15 6.74
C GLU A 42 5.15 -1.27 6.56
N TYR A 43 6.13 -1.04 5.68
CA TYR A 43 7.09 -2.07 5.26
C TYR A 43 8.50 -1.80 5.76
N ASN A 44 8.82 -0.55 6.12
CA ASN A 44 10.17 -0.18 6.56
C ASN A 44 10.37 -0.13 8.09
N GLY A 45 9.30 -0.29 8.89
CA GLY A 45 9.36 -0.37 10.35
C GLY A 45 9.50 0.97 11.09
N ASN A 46 9.30 2.11 10.43
CA ASN A 46 9.34 3.45 11.03
C ASN A 46 8.03 3.86 11.74
N GLY A 47 6.97 3.05 11.62
CA GLY A 47 5.69 3.25 12.30
C GLY A 47 4.77 4.27 11.63
N ARG A 48 4.99 4.58 10.35
CA ARG A 48 4.16 5.47 9.55
C ARG A 48 4.03 4.92 8.13
N ILE A 49 2.88 5.16 7.52
CA ILE A 49 2.66 4.92 6.10
C ILE A 49 3.20 6.14 5.35
N ASP A 50 4.33 5.98 4.65
CA ASP A 50 4.98 7.04 3.88
C ASP A 50 5.66 6.52 2.61
N PHE A 51 6.44 7.39 1.95
CA PHE A 51 7.09 7.05 0.68
C PHE A 51 8.21 6.03 0.84
N ALA A 52 8.82 5.92 2.02
CA ALA A 52 9.90 4.98 2.26
C ALA A 52 9.38 3.54 2.40
N ASP A 53 8.07 3.31 2.40
CA ASP A 53 7.46 1.97 2.34
C ASP A 53 7.47 1.38 0.92
N VAL A 54 7.68 2.19 -0.12
CA VAL A 54 7.58 1.76 -1.52
C VAL A 54 8.94 1.43 -2.14
N VAL A 55 10.05 1.78 -1.48
CA VAL A 55 11.42 1.75 -2.01
C VAL A 55 12.21 0.53 -1.55
#